data_AF-A0A812WBZ6-F1
#
_entry.id   AF-A0A812WBZ6-F1
#
_cell.length_a   1.000
_cell.length_b   1.000
_cell.length_c   1.000
_cell.angle_alpha   90.00
_cell.angle_beta   90.00
_cell.angle_gamma   90.00
#
_symmetry.space_group_name_H-M   'P 1'
#
loop_
_entity.id
_entity.type
_entity.pdbx_description
1 polymer ?
#
loop_
_entity_poly.entity_id
_entity_poly.type
_entity_poly.pdbx_seq_one_letter_code
_entity_poly.pdbx_strand_id
1 'polypeptide(L)'
;MAARSYFVTAQPATAVECALGPVAITAPGEEELAVVRGTTLEIFRFQDAQFVPVCTEQIREQVCCMLNSLQVTGCGELLILITVSLKLVIARYDAQINELRWIATADMGNAAIAATAQEPSCCCSSNGKRLVVYLHGNVVAVADLDELMDSQQPYPIDLKAAGRMFYTQVDEQIIGMEFLERVAADDDSIETLAALHANGGKEEAQIQSTERVQAA
;
A
#
# COMPACT_ATOMS: atom_id res chain seq x y z
N MET A 1 2.25 -30.70 33.52
CA MET A 1 1.07 -30.26 32.74
C MET A 1 1.39 -28.90 32.15
N ALA A 2 1.16 -28.70 30.85
CA ALA A 2 1.35 -27.38 30.23
C ALA A 2 0.26 -26.41 30.72
N ALA A 3 0.64 -25.18 31.05
CA ALA A 3 -0.30 -24.13 31.42
C ALA A 3 -1.22 -23.82 30.22
N ARG A 4 -2.53 -23.76 30.47
CA ARG A 4 -3.53 -23.32 29.47
C ARG A 4 -3.94 -21.90 29.83
N SER A 5 -3.74 -20.98 28.90
CA SER A 5 -4.14 -19.58 29.05
C SER A 5 -5.29 -19.26 28.09
N TYR A 6 -6.15 -18.31 28.49
CA TYR A 6 -7.21 -17.75 27.66
C TYR A 6 -6.99 -16.24 27.54
N PHE A 7 -7.04 -15.73 26.32
CA PHE A 7 -6.85 -14.32 26.02
C PHE A 7 -8.18 -13.72 25.56
N VAL A 8 -8.55 -12.58 26.14
CA VAL A 8 -9.73 -11.80 25.77
C VAL A 8 -9.40 -10.32 25.80
N THR A 9 -9.88 -9.58 24.81
CA THR A 9 -9.73 -8.13 24.73
C THR A 9 -10.83 -7.48 25.54
N ALA A 10 -10.47 -6.80 26.63
CA ALA A 10 -11.44 -6.09 27.48
C ALA A 10 -11.93 -4.78 26.84
N GLN A 11 -11.05 -4.09 26.11
CA GLN A 11 -11.36 -2.86 25.38
C GLN A 11 -10.64 -2.89 24.04
N PRO A 12 -11.32 -2.59 22.91
CA PRO A 12 -10.68 -2.45 21.61
C PRO A 12 -9.63 -1.33 21.62
N ALA A 13 -8.66 -1.42 20.70
CA ALA A 13 -7.67 -0.36 20.51
C ALA A 13 -8.38 0.96 20.12
N THR A 14 -7.97 2.06 20.77
CA THR A 14 -8.56 3.39 20.52
C THR A 14 -7.61 4.33 19.79
N ALA A 15 -6.32 4.00 19.73
CA ALA A 15 -5.34 4.79 19.01
C ALA A 15 -5.60 4.66 17.50
N VAL A 16 -5.57 5.79 16.79
CA VAL A 16 -5.63 5.81 15.33
C VAL A 16 -4.23 5.56 14.79
N GLU A 17 -4.11 4.50 14.00
CA GLU A 17 -2.83 4.08 13.39
C GLU A 17 -2.74 4.53 11.93
N CYS A 18 -3.85 4.43 11.19
CA CYS A 18 -3.97 4.94 9.84
C CYS A 18 -5.29 5.70 9.69
N ALA A 19 -5.28 6.77 8.91
CA ALA A 19 -6.48 7.49 8.50
C ALA A 19 -6.34 7.90 7.04
N LEU A 20 -7.43 7.79 6.27
CA LEU A 20 -7.46 8.09 4.85
C LEU A 20 -8.77 8.81 4.52
N GLY A 21 -8.68 10.02 3.99
CA GLY A 21 -9.82 10.83 3.60
C GLY A 21 -9.40 12.18 2.99
N PRO A 22 -10.27 12.85 2.20
CA PRO A 22 -11.57 12.35 1.76
C PRO A 22 -11.43 11.23 0.72
N VAL A 23 -12.27 10.20 0.84
CA VAL A 23 -12.33 9.04 -0.09
C VAL A 23 -13.77 8.65 -0.38
N ALA A 24 -13.99 7.94 -1.48
CA ALA A 24 -15.31 7.54 -1.95
C ALA A 24 -15.41 6.00 -2.01
N ILE A 25 -15.29 5.30 -0.87
CA ILE A 25 -15.12 3.84 -0.82
C ILE A 25 -16.44 3.09 -1.10
N THR A 26 -17.55 3.57 -0.55
CA THR A 26 -18.83 2.84 -0.65
C THR A 26 -19.57 3.12 -1.95
N ALA A 27 -19.48 4.35 -2.47
CA ALA A 27 -20.06 4.76 -3.74
C ALA A 27 -19.34 5.99 -4.31
N PRO A 28 -19.38 6.20 -5.64
CA PRO A 28 -18.84 7.39 -6.27
C PRO A 28 -19.46 8.67 -5.70
N GLY A 29 -18.62 9.66 -5.39
CA GLY A 29 -19.06 11.00 -4.93
C GLY A 29 -19.42 11.09 -3.45
N GLU A 30 -19.31 10.01 -2.68
CA GLU A 30 -19.39 10.07 -1.23
C GLU A 30 -18.11 10.71 -0.64
N GLU A 31 -18.26 11.45 0.47
CA GLU A 31 -17.14 11.99 1.23
C GLU A 31 -16.98 11.18 2.53
N GLU A 32 -16.01 10.28 2.51
CA GLU A 32 -15.80 9.29 3.57
C GLU A 32 -14.40 9.39 4.17
N LEU A 33 -14.27 8.86 5.39
CA LEU A 33 -13.04 8.76 6.16
C LEU A 33 -12.87 7.30 6.58
N ALA A 34 -11.82 6.64 6.11
CA ALA A 34 -11.40 5.33 6.59
C ALA A 34 -10.37 5.48 7.72
N VAL A 35 -10.54 4.72 8.80
CA VAL A 35 -9.69 4.78 10.00
C VAL A 35 -9.35 3.37 10.45
N VAL A 36 -8.08 3.10 10.71
CA VAL A 36 -7.63 1.87 11.35
C VAL A 36 -7.21 2.14 12.79
N ARG A 37 -7.74 1.35 13.73
CA ARG A 37 -7.39 1.35 15.16
C ARG A 37 -7.03 -0.08 15.59
N GLY A 38 -5.73 -0.34 15.75
CA GLY A 38 -5.21 -1.70 15.94
C GLY A 38 -5.62 -2.61 14.78
N THR A 39 -6.52 -3.54 15.06
CA THR A 39 -7.06 -4.52 14.10
C THR A 39 -8.44 -4.17 13.56
N THR A 40 -8.98 -2.99 13.90
CA THR A 40 -10.33 -2.58 13.47
C THR A 40 -10.24 -1.52 12.39
N LEU A 41 -10.90 -1.75 11.26
CA LEU A 41 -11.14 -0.75 10.22
C LEU A 41 -12.54 -0.20 10.39
N GLU A 42 -12.67 1.13 10.42
CA GLU A 42 -13.94 1.84 10.48
C GLU A 42 -14.01 2.82 9.31
N ILE A 43 -15.11 2.80 8.56
CA ILE A 43 -15.43 3.79 7.53
C ILE A 43 -16.54 4.68 8.06
N PHE A 44 -16.31 5.98 8.02
CA PHE A 44 -17.27 7.01 8.40
C PHE A 44 -17.65 7.84 7.17
N ARG A 45 -18.88 8.29 7.12
CA ARG A 45 -19.34 9.30 6.17
C ARG A 45 -19.52 10.63 6.86
N PHE A 46 -19.11 11.70 6.19
CA PHE A 46 -19.33 13.04 6.69
C PHE A 46 -20.72 13.52 6.25
N GLN A 47 -21.64 13.66 7.21
CA GLN A 47 -23.02 14.13 6.98
C GLN A 47 -23.42 15.10 8.09
N ASP A 48 -24.07 16.20 7.72
CA ASP A 48 -24.59 17.20 8.67
C ASP A 48 -23.55 17.67 9.71
N ALA A 49 -22.31 17.87 9.27
CA ALA A 49 -21.15 18.22 10.09
C ALA A 49 -20.75 17.18 11.16
N GLN A 50 -21.12 15.91 10.96
CA GLN A 50 -20.82 14.80 11.85
C GLN A 50 -20.27 13.59 11.06
N PHE A 51 -19.45 12.78 11.72
CA PHE A 51 -19.01 11.49 11.19
C PHE A 51 -19.98 10.39 11.62
N VAL A 52 -20.64 9.77 10.66
CA VAL A 52 -21.57 8.66 10.88
C VAL A 52 -20.90 7.35 10.44
N PRO A 53 -20.85 6.31 11.28
CA PRO A 53 -20.24 5.04 10.90
C PRO A 53 -21.05 4.35 9.78
N VAL A 54 -20.35 3.86 8.76
CA VAL A 54 -20.93 3.17 7.60
C VAL A 54 -20.57 1.69 7.60
N CYS A 55 -19.32 1.37 7.90
CA CYS A 55 -18.81 0.00 7.86
C CYS A 55 -17.75 -0.19 8.96
N THR A 56 -17.72 -1.36 9.57
CA THR A 56 -16.69 -1.75 10.53
C THR A 56 -16.25 -3.18 10.27
N GLU A 57 -14.94 -3.37 10.11
CA GLU A 57 -14.33 -4.66 9.78
C GLU A 57 -13.19 -5.01 10.72
N GLN A 58 -12.99 -6.31 10.96
CA GLN A 58 -11.86 -6.82 11.71
C GLN A 58 -10.77 -7.32 10.77
N ILE A 59 -9.63 -6.63 10.79
CA ILE A 59 -8.40 -7.02 10.11
C ILE A 59 -7.64 -7.94 11.05
N ARG A 60 -7.23 -9.13 10.60
CA ARG A 60 -6.58 -10.12 11.47
C ARG A 60 -5.20 -9.71 11.98
N GLU A 61 -4.64 -8.64 11.43
CA GLU A 61 -3.28 -8.17 11.67
C GLU A 61 -3.25 -6.64 11.65
N GLN A 62 -2.20 -6.07 12.24
CA GLN A 62 -1.99 -4.62 12.25
C GLN A 62 -1.68 -4.09 10.85
N VAL A 63 -2.26 -2.94 10.49
CA VAL A 63 -2.02 -2.24 9.23
C VAL A 63 -0.91 -1.21 9.42
N CYS A 64 0.04 -1.15 8.49
CA CYS A 64 1.09 -0.13 8.46
C CYS A 64 0.93 0.88 7.32
N CYS A 65 0.23 0.51 6.24
CA CYS A 65 -0.09 1.44 5.16
C CYS A 65 -1.54 1.24 4.69
N MET A 66 -2.23 2.36 4.45
CA MET A 66 -3.59 2.41 3.92
C MET A 66 -3.65 3.44 2.80
N LEU A 67 -4.11 3.03 1.62
CA LEU A 67 -4.23 3.84 0.41
C LEU A 67 -5.59 3.58 -0.26
N ASN A 68 -6.00 4.46 -1.15
CA ASN A 68 -7.10 4.23 -2.09
C ASN A 68 -6.59 4.11 -3.53
N SER A 69 -7.33 3.38 -4.36
CA SER A 69 -7.21 3.51 -5.81
C SER A 69 -8.13 4.62 -6.33
N LEU A 70 -8.06 4.88 -7.63
CA LEU A 70 -9.12 5.61 -8.31
C LEU A 70 -10.47 4.86 -8.25
N GLN A 71 -11.54 5.62 -8.46
CA GLN A 71 -12.90 5.11 -8.53
C GLN A 71 -13.05 4.06 -9.63
N VAL A 72 -13.69 2.95 -9.28
CA VAL A 72 -14.09 1.92 -10.25
C VAL A 72 -15.42 2.33 -10.87
N THR A 73 -15.59 2.21 -12.19
CA THR A 73 -16.86 2.58 -12.84
C THR A 73 -18.06 1.87 -12.20
N GLY A 74 -18.98 2.64 -11.63
CA GLY A 74 -20.19 2.11 -10.98
C GLY A 74 -19.96 1.53 -9.57
N CYS A 75 -18.77 1.67 -9.00
CA CYS A 75 -18.41 1.27 -7.63
C CYS A 75 -17.62 2.40 -6.96
N GLY A 76 -17.43 2.34 -5.64
CA GLY A 76 -16.50 3.24 -4.98
C GLY A 76 -15.03 2.94 -5.32
N GLU A 77 -14.13 3.70 -4.69
CA GLU A 77 -12.69 3.49 -4.70
C GLU A 77 -12.32 2.16 -4.02
N LEU A 78 -11.25 1.52 -4.50
CA LEU A 78 -10.71 0.34 -3.83
C LEU A 78 -9.93 0.78 -2.60
N LEU A 79 -10.09 0.06 -1.50
CA LEU A 79 -9.28 0.24 -0.30
C LEU A 79 -8.10 -0.72 -0.34
N ILE A 80 -6.89 -0.18 -0.21
CA ILE A 80 -5.64 -0.94 -0.25
C ILE A 80 -5.00 -0.89 1.13
N LEU A 81 -4.72 -2.07 1.69
CA LEU A 81 -4.17 -2.24 3.02
C LEU A 81 -2.89 -3.07 2.95
N ILE A 82 -1.84 -2.61 3.64
CA ILE A 82 -0.60 -3.35 3.81
C ILE A 82 -0.39 -3.58 5.30
N THR A 83 -0.27 -4.84 5.70
CA THR A 83 -0.06 -5.22 7.10
C THR A 83 1.41 -5.12 7.50
N VAL A 84 1.68 -5.10 8.80
CA VAL A 84 3.05 -5.17 9.36
C VAL A 84 3.80 -6.44 8.95
N SER A 85 3.08 -7.51 8.57
CA SER A 85 3.67 -8.74 8.04
C SER A 85 3.90 -8.71 6.53
N LEU A 86 3.71 -7.53 5.90
CA LEU A 86 3.84 -7.30 4.46
C LEU A 86 2.82 -8.08 3.62
N LYS A 87 1.61 -8.29 4.15
CA LYS A 87 0.48 -8.78 3.36
C LYS A 87 -0.26 -7.60 2.75
N LEU A 88 -0.44 -7.66 1.44
CA LEU A 88 -1.30 -6.77 0.68
C LEU A 88 -2.73 -7.34 0.68
N VAL A 89 -3.71 -6.50 1.00
CA VAL A 89 -5.14 -6.78 0.84
C VAL A 89 -5.78 -5.62 0.10
N ILE A 90 -6.51 -5.93 -0.96
CA ILE A 90 -7.31 -4.95 -1.71
C ILE A 90 -8.77 -5.32 -1.50
N ALA A 91 -9.55 -4.35 -1.04
CA ALA A 91 -10.95 -4.51 -0.73
C ALA A 91 -11.83 -3.57 -1.57
N ARG A 92 -13.04 -4.03 -1.84
CA ARG A 92 -14.10 -3.26 -2.48
C ARG A 92 -15.35 -3.34 -1.62
N TYR A 93 -16.06 -2.23 -1.47
CA TYR A 93 -17.35 -2.24 -0.81
C TYR A 93 -18.43 -2.87 -1.69
N ASP A 94 -19.18 -3.83 -1.13
CA ASP A 94 -20.34 -4.42 -1.78
C ASP A 94 -21.62 -3.82 -1.18
N ALA A 95 -22.22 -2.88 -1.90
CA ALA A 95 -23.44 -2.19 -1.49
C ALA A 95 -24.68 -3.10 -1.41
N GLN A 96 -24.65 -4.30 -2.00
CA GLN A 96 -25.79 -5.22 -1.89
C GLN A 96 -25.87 -5.87 -0.51
N ILE A 97 -24.71 -6.11 0.11
CA ILE A 97 -24.60 -6.73 1.43
C ILE A 97 -24.11 -5.77 2.52
N ASN A 98 -23.72 -4.55 2.14
CA ASN A 98 -23.16 -3.52 3.01
C ASN A 98 -21.88 -3.91 3.74
N GLU A 99 -20.99 -4.66 3.07
CA GLU A 99 -19.74 -5.18 3.64
C GLU A 99 -18.55 -4.91 2.72
N LEU A 100 -17.34 -4.89 3.30
CA LEU A 100 -16.11 -4.86 2.52
C LEU A 100 -15.71 -6.27 2.09
N ARG A 101 -15.60 -6.50 0.79
CA ARG A 101 -15.10 -7.74 0.22
C ARG A 101 -13.66 -7.64 -0.18
N TRP A 102 -12.86 -8.63 0.20
CA TRP A 102 -11.48 -8.72 -0.22
C TRP A 102 -11.45 -9.25 -1.65
N ILE A 103 -10.96 -8.43 -2.58
CA ILE A 103 -10.94 -8.76 -4.01
C ILE A 103 -9.58 -9.27 -4.48
N ALA A 104 -8.51 -8.85 -3.81
CA ALA A 104 -7.17 -9.33 -4.12
C ALA A 104 -6.27 -9.37 -2.87
N THR A 105 -5.31 -10.29 -2.88
CA THR A 105 -4.30 -10.42 -1.83
C THR A 105 -2.92 -10.71 -2.42
N ALA A 106 -1.88 -10.41 -1.66
CA ALA A 106 -0.52 -10.91 -1.93
C ALA A 106 0.28 -11.01 -0.63
N ASP A 107 1.11 -12.04 -0.50
CA ASP A 107 2.13 -12.13 0.55
C ASP A 107 3.48 -11.69 -0.01
N MET A 108 3.93 -10.52 0.41
CA MET A 108 5.21 -9.91 0.01
C MET A 108 6.33 -10.18 1.04
N GLY A 109 6.01 -10.80 2.18
CA GLY A 109 6.96 -10.99 3.28
C GLY A 109 8.17 -11.84 2.91
N ASN A 110 7.97 -12.83 2.03
CA ASN A 110 9.05 -13.70 1.54
C ASN A 110 10.02 -12.99 0.57
N ALA A 111 9.66 -11.84 0.03
CA ALA A 111 10.52 -11.08 -0.89
C ALA A 111 11.39 -10.04 -0.17
N ALA A 112 11.03 -9.67 1.07
CA ALA A 112 11.80 -8.71 1.86
C ALA A 112 13.13 -9.32 2.29
N ILE A 113 14.23 -8.65 1.95
CA ILE A 113 15.58 -9.08 2.32
C ILE A 113 15.92 -8.39 3.65
N ALA A 114 15.78 -9.15 4.73
CA ALA A 114 16.01 -8.74 6.13
C ALA A 114 14.92 -7.89 6.79
N ALA A 115 14.73 -8.10 8.10
CA ALA A 115 13.90 -7.26 8.93
C ALA A 115 14.63 -5.94 9.20
N THR A 116 14.12 -4.84 8.66
CA THR A 116 14.61 -3.49 8.97
C THR A 116 13.54 -2.71 9.71
N ALA A 117 13.94 -1.70 10.48
CA ALA A 117 13.02 -0.89 11.27
C ALA A 117 12.21 0.13 10.43
N GLN A 118 12.48 0.24 9.12
CA GLN A 118 11.83 1.22 8.25
C GLN A 118 10.51 0.64 7.72
N GLU A 119 9.37 1.25 8.05
CA GLU A 119 8.05 0.86 7.52
C GLU A 119 8.03 0.87 5.98
N PRO A 120 7.26 -0.04 5.34
CA PRO A 120 7.15 -0.07 3.90
C PRO A 120 6.53 1.23 3.38
N SER A 121 7.08 1.76 2.29
CA SER A 121 6.52 2.91 1.58
C SER A 121 5.69 2.41 0.39
N CYS A 122 4.56 3.05 0.13
CA CYS A 122 3.55 2.56 -0.80
C CYS A 122 2.96 3.75 -1.59
N CYS A 123 2.70 3.58 -2.88
CA CYS A 123 1.99 4.57 -3.69
C CYS A 123 1.25 3.91 -4.86
N CYS A 124 0.16 4.53 -5.29
CA CYS A 124 -0.61 4.12 -6.45
C CYS A 124 -0.38 5.07 -7.63
N SER A 125 -0.43 4.55 -8.84
CA SER A 125 -0.36 5.37 -10.04
C SER A 125 -1.60 6.25 -10.17
N SER A 126 -1.45 7.39 -10.85
CA SER A 126 -2.54 8.36 -11.01
C SER A 126 -3.74 7.85 -11.81
N ASN A 127 -3.63 6.70 -12.48
CA ASN A 127 -4.73 6.01 -13.15
C ASN A 127 -5.27 4.80 -12.33
N GLY A 128 -4.69 4.55 -11.15
CA GLY A 128 -5.08 3.48 -10.23
C GLY A 128 -4.68 2.07 -10.66
N LYS A 129 -4.00 1.91 -11.80
CA LYS A 129 -3.70 0.60 -12.41
C LYS A 129 -2.45 -0.05 -11.86
N ARG A 130 -1.58 0.70 -11.18
CA ARG A 130 -0.37 0.15 -10.56
C ARG A 130 -0.29 0.54 -9.10
N LEU A 131 0.18 -0.40 -8.29
CA LEU A 131 0.59 -0.18 -6.91
C LEU A 131 2.07 -0.52 -6.82
N VAL A 132 2.84 0.37 -6.22
CA VAL A 132 4.25 0.14 -5.91
C VAL A 132 4.43 0.13 -4.40
N VAL A 133 5.13 -0.89 -3.91
CA VAL A 133 5.47 -1.04 -2.50
C VAL A 133 6.98 -1.23 -2.38
N TYR A 134 7.64 -0.33 -1.67
CA TYR A 134 9.02 -0.46 -1.28
C TYR A 134 9.09 -1.27 0.01
N LEU A 135 9.68 -2.45 -0.11
CA LEU A 135 9.91 -3.41 0.94
C LEU A 135 11.33 -3.25 1.48
N HIS A 136 11.59 -3.87 2.63
CA HIS A 136 12.93 -3.89 3.22
C HIS A 136 13.97 -4.55 2.30
N GLY A 137 15.22 -4.11 2.43
CA GLY A 137 16.35 -4.68 1.68
C GLY A 137 16.42 -4.22 0.23
N ASN A 138 15.93 -3.00 -0.04
CA ASN A 138 15.90 -2.38 -1.36
C ASN A 138 15.13 -3.20 -2.40
N VAL A 139 14.01 -3.79 -2.00
CA VAL A 139 13.13 -4.55 -2.91
C VAL A 139 11.88 -3.72 -3.16
N VAL A 140 11.54 -3.54 -4.43
CA VAL A 140 10.30 -2.91 -4.86
C VAL A 140 9.38 -3.99 -5.41
N ALA A 141 8.19 -4.10 -4.83
CA ALA A 141 7.08 -4.87 -5.38
C ALA A 141 6.19 -3.97 -6.23
N VAL A 142 5.83 -4.44 -7.42
CA VAL A 142 4.93 -3.75 -8.33
C VAL A 142 3.76 -4.66 -8.63
N ALA A 143 2.54 -4.18 -8.39
CA ALA A 143 1.29 -4.90 -8.65
C ALA A 143 0.50 -4.26 -9.79
N ASP A 144 0.01 -5.10 -10.70
CA ASP A 144 -0.95 -4.77 -11.74
C ASP A 144 -2.38 -4.91 -11.20
N LEU A 145 -3.09 -3.78 -11.17
CA LEU A 145 -4.46 -3.66 -10.69
C LEU A 145 -5.48 -3.46 -11.82
N ASP A 146 -5.06 -3.47 -13.10
CA ASP A 146 -5.90 -3.01 -14.21
C ASP A 146 -7.22 -3.80 -14.29
N GLU A 147 -7.16 -5.13 -14.23
CA GLU A 147 -8.40 -5.91 -14.26
C GLU A 147 -9.16 -5.92 -12.92
N LEU A 148 -8.56 -5.48 -11.81
CA LEU A 148 -9.30 -5.26 -10.56
C LEU A 148 -10.21 -4.03 -10.64
N MET A 149 -10.11 -3.24 -11.71
CA MET A 149 -11.07 -2.19 -12.01
C MET A 149 -12.35 -2.73 -12.67
N ASP A 150 -12.43 -4.03 -13.00
CA ASP A 150 -13.67 -4.67 -13.42
C ASP A 150 -14.45 -5.20 -12.21
N SER A 151 -15.74 -4.87 -12.13
CA SER A 151 -16.60 -5.29 -11.04
C SER A 151 -16.97 -6.79 -11.10
N GLN A 152 -16.84 -7.41 -12.28
CA GLN A 152 -17.29 -8.78 -12.56
C GLN A 152 -16.22 -9.86 -12.35
N GLN A 153 -14.99 -9.47 -12.00
CA GLN A 153 -13.91 -10.45 -11.82
C GLN A 153 -14.19 -11.42 -10.66
N PRO A 154 -13.75 -12.68 -10.77
CA PRO A 154 -13.80 -13.62 -9.65
C PRO A 154 -12.86 -13.15 -8.53
N TYR A 155 -13.32 -13.14 -7.28
CA TYR A 155 -12.56 -12.72 -6.10
C TYR A 155 -12.65 -13.74 -4.95
N PRO A 156 -11.64 -13.80 -4.04
CA PRO A 156 -10.38 -13.05 -4.09
C PRO A 156 -9.36 -13.68 -5.05
N ILE A 157 -8.54 -12.85 -5.71
CA ILE A 157 -7.37 -13.31 -6.47
C ILE A 157 -6.08 -13.17 -5.65
N ASP A 158 -5.17 -14.14 -5.78
CA ASP A 158 -3.79 -13.98 -5.31
C ASP A 158 -2.97 -13.34 -6.45
N LEU A 159 -2.53 -12.09 -6.26
CA LEU A 159 -1.83 -11.31 -7.28
C LEU A 159 -0.50 -11.96 -7.68
N LYS A 160 0.19 -12.61 -6.73
CA LYS A 160 1.46 -13.29 -7.00
C LYS A 160 1.21 -14.56 -7.80
N ALA A 161 0.24 -15.38 -7.39
CA ALA A 161 -0.12 -16.61 -8.11
C ALA A 161 -0.67 -16.33 -9.52
N ALA A 162 -1.37 -15.20 -9.69
CA ALA A 162 -1.91 -14.75 -10.97
C ALA A 162 -0.86 -14.09 -11.89
N GLY A 163 0.41 -13.96 -11.45
CA GLY A 163 1.46 -13.30 -12.23
C GLY A 163 1.27 -11.79 -12.40
N ARG A 164 0.46 -11.17 -11.53
CA ARG A 164 0.12 -9.73 -11.53
C ARG A 164 1.01 -8.93 -10.59
N MET A 165 1.99 -9.56 -9.97
CA MET A 165 2.94 -8.90 -9.11
C MET A 165 4.35 -9.37 -9.44
N PHE A 166 5.26 -8.42 -9.61
CA PHE A 166 6.68 -8.71 -9.76
C PHE A 166 7.50 -7.93 -8.74
N TYR A 167 8.74 -8.36 -8.57
CA TYR A 167 9.67 -7.78 -7.62
C TYR A 167 10.93 -7.39 -8.37
N THR A 168 11.47 -6.22 -8.04
CA THR A 168 12.75 -5.75 -8.56
C THR A 168 13.61 -5.25 -7.42
N GLN A 169 14.93 -5.37 -7.56
CA GLN A 169 15.87 -4.81 -6.60
C GLN A 169 16.29 -3.42 -7.07
N VAL A 170 16.48 -2.50 -6.12
CA VAL A 170 17.06 -1.18 -6.35
C VAL A 170 18.39 -1.07 -5.59
N ASP A 171 19.31 -0.27 -6.11
CA ASP A 171 20.64 -0.16 -5.50
C ASP A 171 20.62 0.83 -4.32
N GLU A 172 19.76 1.85 -4.40
CA GLU A 172 19.67 2.93 -3.43
C GLU A 172 18.58 2.68 -2.37
N GLN A 173 18.83 3.19 -1.16
CA GLN A 173 17.81 3.19 -0.12
C GLN A 173 16.78 4.28 -0.41
N ILE A 174 15.54 3.86 -0.68
CA ILE A 174 14.44 4.77 -0.94
C ILE A 174 13.87 5.31 0.38
N ILE A 175 13.73 6.64 0.46
CA ILE A 175 13.10 7.35 1.59
C ILE A 175 11.64 7.68 1.27
N GLY A 176 11.35 7.98 0.00
CA GLY A 176 9.99 8.31 -0.44
C GLY A 176 9.79 7.99 -1.93
N MET A 177 8.55 7.73 -2.30
CA MET A 177 8.16 7.44 -3.68
C MET A 177 6.83 8.09 -3.99
N GLU A 178 6.67 8.53 -5.23
CA GLU A 178 5.41 9.06 -5.74
C GLU A 178 5.34 8.87 -7.26
N PHE A 179 4.15 8.60 -7.78
CA PHE A 179 3.93 8.62 -9.22
C PHE A 179 3.80 10.07 -9.70
N LEU A 180 4.53 10.41 -10.76
CA LEU A 180 4.43 11.75 -11.33
C LEU A 180 3.10 11.92 -12.06
N GLU A 181 2.34 12.94 -11.66
CA GLU A 181 1.11 13.32 -12.37
C GLU A 181 1.43 13.76 -13.79
N ARG A 182 0.64 13.24 -14.74
CA ARG A 182 0.76 13.61 -16.14
C ARG A 182 -0.17 14.77 -16.46
N VAL A 183 0.41 15.87 -16.92
CA VAL A 183 -0.35 16.96 -17.55
C VAL A 183 -0.66 16.53 -18.99
N ALA A 184 -1.85 15.97 -19.18
CA ALA A 184 -2.54 15.77 -20.47
C ALA A 184 -1.65 15.43 -21.69
N ALA A 185 -1.43 14.14 -21.94
CA ALA A 185 -1.01 13.66 -23.26
C ALA A 185 -1.75 12.36 -23.59
N ASP A 186 -2.42 12.34 -24.75
CA ASP A 186 -3.29 11.30 -25.34
C ASP A 186 -2.56 9.97 -25.70
N ASP A 187 -1.44 9.66 -25.06
CA ASP A 187 -0.66 8.47 -25.40
C ASP A 187 -0.60 7.52 -24.19
N ASP A 188 -0.88 6.24 -24.42
CA ASP A 188 -0.83 5.09 -23.48
C ASP A 188 0.61 4.80 -22.96
N SER A 189 1.41 5.85 -22.80
CA SER A 189 2.83 5.79 -22.53
C SER A 189 3.15 5.58 -21.05
N ILE A 190 4.34 5.03 -20.83
CA ILE A 190 5.03 4.62 -19.59
C ILE A 190 4.69 5.43 -18.32
N GLU A 191 4.11 4.78 -17.31
CA GLU A 191 4.00 5.35 -15.97
C GLU A 191 5.38 5.60 -15.33
N THR A 192 5.56 6.77 -14.70
CA THR A 192 6.85 7.17 -14.14
C THR A 192 6.75 7.31 -12.63
N LEU A 193 7.56 6.51 -11.93
CA LEU A 193 7.75 6.59 -10.48
C LEU A 193 8.95 7.49 -10.19
N ALA A 194 8.73 8.55 -9.42
CA ALA A 194 9.81 9.31 -8.81
C ALA A 194 10.14 8.68 -7.45
N ALA A 195 11.43 8.50 -7.18
CA ALA A 195 11.92 7.99 -5.90
C ALA A 195 12.97 8.96 -5.33
N LEU A 196 12.75 9.40 -4.10
CA LEU A 196 13.76 10.10 -3.31
C LEU A 196 14.60 9.06 -2.59
N HIS A 197 15.90 9.05 -2.85
CA HIS A 197 16.83 8.10 -2.24
C HIS A 197 17.82 8.79 -1.30
N ALA A 198 18.17 8.09 -0.22
CA ALA A 198 19.30 8.45 0.61
C ALA A 198 20.57 7.99 -0.10
N ASN A 199 21.41 8.92 -0.55
CA ASN A 199 22.80 8.58 -0.79
C ASN A 199 23.45 8.33 0.56
N GLY A 200 23.47 7.09 1.02
CA GLY A 200 24.43 6.66 2.03
C GLY A 200 25.80 6.96 1.45
N GLY A 201 26.44 8.04 1.90
CA GLY A 201 27.63 8.63 1.32
C GLY A 201 28.68 7.59 0.93
N LYS A 202 28.63 7.13 -0.31
CA LYS A 202 29.81 6.63 -0.99
C LYS A 202 30.51 7.88 -1.47
N GLU A 203 31.17 8.57 -0.54
CA GLU A 203 32.27 9.44 -0.93
C GLU A 203 33.17 8.61 -1.85
N GLU A 204 33.39 9.15 -3.04
CA GLU A 204 34.38 8.68 -3.98
C GLU A 204 35.74 8.67 -3.28
N ALA A 205 36.09 7.54 -2.66
CA ALA A 205 37.47 7.24 -2.28
C ALA A 205 38.28 6.90 -3.55
N GLN A 206 38.32 7.84 -4.50
CA GLN A 206 39.19 7.83 -5.66
C GLN A 206 39.78 9.22 -5.91
N ILE A 207 40.28 9.87 -4.85
CA ILE A 207 41.26 10.93 -5.03
C ILE A 207 42.38 10.71 -4.01
N GLN A 208 43.43 9.99 -4.45
CA GLN A 208 44.86 10.17 -4.10
C GLN A 208 45.62 8.84 -4.15
N SER A 209 46.21 8.54 -5.30
CA SER A 209 47.60 8.08 -5.40
C SER A 209 48.01 7.98 -6.87
N THR A 210 48.09 9.14 -7.53
CA THR A 210 48.82 9.26 -8.79
C THR A 210 49.80 10.41 -8.69
N GLU A 211 50.77 10.28 -7.79
CA GLU A 211 51.99 11.06 -7.83
C GLU A 211 53.06 10.37 -7.00
N ARG A 212 53.76 9.42 -7.64
CA ARG A 212 55.16 9.05 -7.37
C ARG A 212 55.56 8.03 -8.43
N VAL A 213 56.12 8.51 -9.52
CA VAL A 213 57.43 8.14 -10.07
C VAL A 213 57.62 8.97 -11.34
N GLN A 214 58.33 10.09 -11.21
CA GLN A 214 59.32 10.55 -12.19
C GLN A 214 59.99 11.82 -11.65
N ALA A 215 61.16 11.62 -11.04
CA ALA A 215 62.17 12.66 -10.95
C ALA A 215 63.53 11.95 -10.98
N ALA A 216 64.25 12.23 -12.07
CA ALA A 216 65.70 12.13 -12.31
C ALA A 216 66.46 10.89 -11.85
#